data_AF-A0A401XKC8-F1
#
_entry.id   AF-A0A401XKC8-F1
#
_cell.length_a   1.000
_cell.length_b   1.000
_cell.length_c   1.000
_cell.angle_alpha   90.00
_cell.angle_beta   90.00
_cell.angle_gamma   90.00
#
_symmetry.space_group_name_H-M   'P 1'
#
loop_
_entity.id
_entity.type
_entity.pdbx_description
1 polymer ?
#
loop_
_entity_poly.entity_id
_entity_poly.type
_entity_poly.pdbx_seq_one_letter_code
_entity_poly.pdbx_strand_id
1 'polypeptide(L)'
;MKFSKYLLIFLMLITGWEVTAQRISWIHARSIDDWERVLGIAGNTQMGIFVQVCSEWSKICLNMNNIVLRDRELVKEINKRFIPVQIDGDSDFGQLWIKYYSLPGYPVHLFMNAKENILIRLNGAQDRETMLASVRRAGVLIALYPQLQSGFIAGTLSMKGFNELLQIETDNNGIEASRPIFEEFIKKFGNQLLTDSNGLRWISIFGLDLNDPLFTEITNNSSIYKSQKTFQFEDFLNASLNLNLRKAVQDSSEKQLSNILIHLIPLLAKDSVELRKLRLKTQKLFYYDTYNAEKFYQTLEEEYADSSAESKRRDYIQTANDLMETRTTLPWATTTVKILREAIAIKDDMNARIGLAGALTLAKEYDQAVQQLNLARQMTNDSFFRAEIDNMIQRVRQIQLQNQQ
;
A
#
# COMPACT_ATOMS: atom_id res chain seq x y z
N MET A 1 4.96 83.93 1.69
CA MET A 1 4.07 83.12 2.54
C MET A 1 4.49 81.66 2.45
N LYS A 2 4.69 81.04 3.61
CA LYS A 2 5.31 79.73 3.81
C LYS A 2 4.37 78.60 3.38
N PHE A 3 4.73 77.87 2.32
CA PHE A 3 4.09 76.60 1.97
C PHE A 3 4.26 75.62 3.14
N SER A 4 3.14 75.22 3.73
CA SER A 4 3.10 74.57 5.04
C SER A 4 3.58 73.12 4.99
N LYS A 5 4.44 72.80 5.96
CA LYS A 5 5.11 71.55 6.32
C LYS A 5 4.23 70.28 6.47
N TYR A 6 2.96 70.31 6.07
CA TYR A 6 2.00 69.23 6.34
C TYR A 6 1.85 68.21 5.20
N LEU A 7 2.37 68.49 3.99
CA LEU A 7 2.33 67.54 2.87
C LEU A 7 3.33 66.37 3.02
N LEU A 8 4.38 66.55 3.83
CA LEU A 8 5.42 65.53 4.06
C LEU A 8 5.09 64.56 5.20
N ILE A 9 4.09 64.86 6.03
CA ILE A 9 3.70 64.01 7.17
C ILE A 9 2.62 63.00 6.75
N PHE A 10 1.84 63.29 5.70
CA PHE A 10 0.86 62.33 5.16
C PHE A 10 1.50 61.23 4.30
N LEU A 11 2.72 61.44 3.79
CA LEU A 11 3.46 60.43 3.01
C LEU A 11 4.23 59.41 3.87
N MET A 12 4.34 59.61 5.18
CA MET A 12 5.05 58.69 6.10
C MET A 12 4.15 57.69 6.83
N LEU A 13 2.83 57.74 6.65
CA LEU A 13 1.88 56.83 7.31
C LEU A 13 1.46 55.62 6.47
N ILE A 14 2.01 55.45 5.26
CA ILE A 14 1.66 54.34 4.36
C ILE A 14 2.74 53.22 4.33
N THR A 15 3.92 53.43 4.92
CA THR A 15 5.05 52.47 4.79
C THR A 15 5.20 51.47 5.96
N GLY A 16 4.23 51.39 6.87
CA GLY A 16 4.38 50.63 8.12
C GLY A 16 3.99 49.14 8.11
N TRP A 17 3.39 48.60 7.04
CA TRP A 17 2.78 47.26 7.10
C TRP A 17 3.59 46.07 6.60
N GLU A 18 4.83 46.23 6.14
CA GLU A 18 5.62 45.11 5.61
C GLU A 18 6.68 44.52 6.56
N VAL A 19 6.38 44.35 7.86
CA VAL A 19 7.32 43.71 8.80
C VAL A 19 6.69 42.63 9.68
N THR A 20 6.03 41.64 9.08
CA THR A 20 5.59 40.43 9.83
C THR A 20 5.92 39.08 9.18
N ALA A 21 6.40 39.03 7.94
CA ALA A 21 6.64 37.74 7.26
C ALA A 21 8.04 37.11 7.51
N GLN A 22 8.62 37.27 8.71
CA GLN A 22 9.97 36.74 8.98
C GLN A 22 10.00 35.30 9.50
N ARG A 23 8.85 34.73 9.92
CA ARG A 23 8.75 33.35 10.44
C ARG A 23 7.47 32.68 9.98
N ILE A 24 7.48 31.36 9.93
CA ILE A 24 6.27 30.55 9.78
C ILE A 24 5.49 30.62 11.10
N SER A 25 4.20 30.97 11.01
CA SER A 25 3.28 30.91 12.14
C SER A 25 2.59 29.56 12.14
N TRP A 26 3.18 28.60 12.85
CA TRP A 26 2.65 27.23 12.92
C TRP A 26 1.36 27.15 13.71
N ILE A 27 0.36 26.47 13.13
CA ILE A 27 -0.75 25.90 13.89
C ILE A 27 -0.32 24.48 14.30
N HIS A 28 -0.32 24.19 15.59
CA HIS A 28 -0.06 22.83 16.07
C HIS A 28 -1.39 22.10 16.17
N ALA A 29 -1.67 21.17 15.25
CA ALA A 29 -2.87 20.36 15.28
C ALA A 29 -2.63 19.11 16.14
N ARG A 30 -3.42 18.96 17.20
CA ARG A 30 -3.28 17.86 18.19
C ARG A 30 -4.53 16.97 18.26
N SER A 31 -5.57 17.33 17.53
CA SER A 31 -6.89 16.70 17.59
C SER A 31 -7.63 16.89 16.26
N ILE A 32 -8.72 16.15 16.09
CA ILE A 32 -9.63 16.30 14.95
C ILE A 32 -10.23 17.72 14.93
N ASP A 33 -10.68 18.24 16.06
CA ASP A 33 -11.24 19.59 16.18
C ASP A 33 -10.23 20.68 15.74
N ASP A 34 -8.93 20.48 16.02
CA ASP A 34 -7.89 21.39 15.53
C ASP A 34 -7.77 21.36 14.02
N TRP A 35 -7.85 20.17 13.44
CA TRP A 35 -7.78 19.99 11.99
C TRP A 35 -9.00 20.57 11.29
N GLU A 36 -10.21 20.30 11.78
CA GLU A 36 -11.44 20.89 11.25
C GLU A 36 -11.40 22.43 11.25
N ARG A 37 -10.81 23.03 12.29
CA ARG A 37 -10.57 24.47 12.34
C ARG A 37 -9.61 24.94 11.25
N VAL A 38 -8.52 24.22 11.00
CA VAL A 38 -7.58 24.52 9.90
C VAL A 38 -8.32 24.50 8.56
N LEU A 39 -9.15 23.47 8.32
CA LEU A 39 -9.94 23.36 7.09
C LEU A 39 -10.92 24.52 6.93
N GLY A 40 -11.58 24.92 8.02
CA GLY A 40 -12.45 26.09 8.03
C GLY A 40 -11.71 27.38 7.66
N ILE A 41 -10.50 27.59 8.20
CA ILE A 41 -9.66 28.75 7.84
C ILE A 41 -9.27 28.65 6.35
N ALA A 42 -8.80 27.49 5.89
CA ALA A 42 -8.37 27.26 4.50
C ALA A 42 -9.50 27.53 3.50
N GLY A 43 -10.70 27.04 3.79
CA GLY A 43 -11.88 27.26 2.97
C GLY A 43 -12.26 28.74 2.89
N ASN A 44 -12.24 29.45 4.02
CA ASN A 44 -12.62 30.87 4.10
C ASN A 44 -11.59 31.81 3.45
N THR A 45 -10.30 31.50 3.56
CA THR A 45 -9.22 32.32 2.98
C THR A 45 -8.83 31.90 1.56
N GLN A 46 -9.39 30.78 1.07
CA GLN A 46 -9.00 30.14 -0.18
C GLN A 46 -7.50 29.78 -0.26
N MET A 47 -6.85 29.62 0.90
CA MET A 47 -5.46 29.21 0.99
C MET A 47 -5.34 27.69 0.98
N GLY A 48 -4.19 27.18 0.54
CA GLY A 48 -3.82 25.79 0.76
C GLY A 48 -3.41 25.53 2.21
N ILE A 49 -3.07 24.29 2.51
CA ILE A 49 -2.54 23.88 3.80
C ILE A 49 -1.16 23.27 3.58
N PHE A 50 -0.17 23.74 4.33
CA PHE A 50 1.16 23.14 4.35
C PHE A 50 1.30 22.36 5.66
N VAL A 51 1.28 21.04 5.59
CA VAL A 51 1.42 20.17 6.75
C VAL A 51 2.86 19.67 6.84
N GLN A 52 3.46 19.81 8.02
CA GLN A 52 4.67 19.10 8.41
C GLN A 52 4.32 18.09 9.49
N VAL A 53 4.48 16.80 9.19
CA VAL A 53 4.44 15.73 10.20
C VAL A 53 5.85 15.47 10.66
N CYS A 54 6.12 15.62 11.96
CA CYS A 54 7.48 15.64 12.50
C CYS A 54 7.48 15.59 14.03
N SER A 55 8.48 14.93 14.64
CA SER A 55 8.67 14.90 16.10
C SER A 55 9.70 15.92 16.56
N GLU A 56 9.45 16.55 17.73
CA GLU A 56 10.31 17.62 18.27
C GLU A 56 11.73 17.16 18.64
N TRP A 57 11.89 15.90 19.05
CA TRP A 57 13.18 15.32 19.43
C TRP A 57 14.01 14.80 18.24
N SER A 58 13.43 14.75 17.04
CA SER A 58 14.13 14.25 15.85
C SER A 58 15.14 15.28 15.33
N LYS A 59 16.43 14.90 15.29
CA LYS A 59 17.51 15.78 14.80
C LYS A 59 17.31 16.23 13.35
N ILE A 60 16.79 15.33 12.51
CA ILE A 60 16.51 15.62 11.09
C ILE A 60 15.42 16.69 10.99
N CYS A 61 14.36 16.54 11.78
CA CYS A 61 13.29 17.51 11.95
C CYS A 61 13.77 18.88 12.44
N LEU A 62 14.59 18.90 13.50
CA LEU A 62 15.17 20.12 14.04
C LEU A 62 16.03 20.84 13.00
N ASN A 63 16.82 20.11 12.21
CA ASN A 63 17.64 20.68 11.15
C ASN A 63 16.77 21.37 10.07
N MET A 64 15.71 20.69 9.63
CA MET A 64 14.73 21.26 8.70
C MET A 64 14.12 22.56 9.24
N ASN A 65 13.67 22.55 10.50
CA ASN A 65 13.00 23.70 11.12
C ASN A 65 13.94 24.88 11.36
N ASN A 66 15.22 24.62 11.60
CA ASN A 66 16.19 25.65 11.95
C ASN A 66 16.98 26.20 10.76
N ILE A 67 17.09 25.46 9.67
CA ILE A 67 17.85 25.86 8.49
C ILE A 67 16.90 26.13 7.32
N VAL A 68 16.20 25.10 6.85
CA VAL A 68 15.43 25.17 5.60
C VAL A 68 14.19 26.06 5.78
N LEU A 69 13.39 25.81 6.80
CA LEU A 69 12.13 26.53 7.07
C LEU A 69 12.32 27.92 7.71
N ARG A 70 13.57 28.41 7.78
CA ARG A 70 13.91 29.80 8.15
C ARG A 70 14.34 30.64 6.96
N ASP A 71 14.45 30.06 5.77
CA ASP A 71 14.74 30.83 4.57
C ASP A 71 13.65 31.86 4.30
N ARG A 72 14.04 33.13 4.16
CA ARG A 72 13.10 34.25 4.07
C ARG A 72 12.18 34.16 2.85
N GLU A 73 12.70 33.69 1.73
CA GLU A 73 11.94 33.57 0.48
C GLU A 73 10.91 32.44 0.62
N LEU A 74 11.34 31.28 1.13
CA LEU A 74 10.45 30.14 1.38
C LEU A 74 9.33 30.50 2.37
N VAL A 75 9.67 31.12 3.50
CA VAL A 75 8.69 31.56 4.51
C VAL A 75 7.67 32.51 3.91
N LYS A 76 8.12 33.47 3.09
CA LYS A 76 7.23 34.40 2.40
C LYS A 76 6.29 33.68 1.43
N GLU A 77 6.80 32.73 0.65
CA GLU A 77 6.00 31.98 -0.32
C GLU A 77 4.98 31.05 0.36
N ILE A 78 5.36 30.43 1.49
CA ILE A 78 4.47 29.62 2.34
C ILE A 78 3.36 30.50 2.90
N ASN A 79 3.70 31.53 3.70
CA ASN A 79 2.72 32.36 4.40
C ASN A 79 1.76 33.08 3.43
N LYS A 80 2.19 33.32 2.18
CA LYS A 80 1.34 33.94 1.16
C LYS A 80 0.21 33.03 0.66
N ARG A 81 0.40 31.70 0.66
CA ARG A 81 -0.48 30.77 -0.05
C ARG A 81 -0.99 29.61 0.80
N PHE A 82 -0.35 29.35 1.91
CA PHE A 82 -0.60 28.18 2.73
C PHE A 82 -0.77 28.54 4.19
N ILE A 83 -1.67 27.81 4.85
CA ILE A 83 -1.78 27.76 6.30
C ILE A 83 -0.78 26.71 6.79
N PRO A 84 0.28 27.10 7.52
CA PRO A 84 1.29 26.18 8.00
C PRO A 84 0.79 25.43 9.23
N VAL A 85 0.82 24.11 9.17
CA VAL A 85 0.38 23.21 10.23
C VAL A 85 1.49 22.24 10.58
N GLN A 86 1.73 22.06 11.87
CA GLN A 86 2.63 21.04 12.37
C GLN A 86 1.84 20.00 13.15
N ILE A 87 2.13 18.73 12.87
CA ILE A 87 1.56 17.58 13.55
C ILE A 87 2.72 16.79 14.17
N ASP A 88 2.64 16.54 15.47
CA ASP A 88 3.58 15.66 16.16
C ASP A 88 3.30 14.21 15.76
N GLY A 89 4.26 13.60 15.06
CA GLY A 89 4.16 12.23 14.55
C GLY A 89 4.02 11.19 15.67
N ASP A 90 4.47 11.48 16.89
CA ASP A 90 4.39 10.54 18.02
C ASP A 90 3.11 10.69 18.86
N SER A 91 2.31 11.71 18.59
CA SER A 91 1.01 11.88 19.24
C SER A 91 -0.02 10.88 18.70
N ASP A 92 -1.05 10.57 19.48
CA ASP A 92 -2.16 9.71 19.02
C ASP A 92 -2.79 10.24 17.72
N PHE A 93 -2.97 11.56 17.63
CA PHE A 93 -3.47 12.21 16.43
C PHE A 93 -2.50 12.07 15.24
N GLY A 94 -1.20 12.21 15.47
CA GLY A 94 -0.16 11.98 14.47
C GLY A 94 -0.14 10.55 13.94
N GLN A 95 -0.28 9.56 14.82
CA GLN A 95 -0.35 8.15 14.43
C GLN A 95 -1.61 7.84 13.60
N LEU A 96 -2.75 8.43 13.96
CA LEU A 96 -3.96 8.36 13.13
C LEU A 96 -3.72 8.97 11.74
N TRP A 97 -3.04 10.11 11.67
CA TRP A 97 -2.67 10.79 10.43
C TRP A 97 -1.76 9.96 9.52
N ILE A 98 -0.70 9.38 10.10
CA ILE A 98 0.25 8.52 9.39
C ILE A 98 -0.48 7.34 8.76
N LYS A 99 -1.39 6.72 9.52
CA LYS A 99 -2.21 5.61 9.03
C LYS A 99 -3.18 6.07 7.93
N TYR A 100 -3.90 7.17 8.13
CA TYR A 100 -4.91 7.66 7.19
C TYR A 100 -4.32 8.00 5.81
N TYR A 101 -3.20 8.72 5.78
CA TYR A 101 -2.54 9.12 4.52
C TYR A 101 -1.49 8.11 4.02
N SER A 102 -1.35 6.96 4.70
CA SER A 102 -0.36 5.93 4.40
C SER A 102 1.06 6.52 4.27
N LEU A 103 1.47 7.31 5.27
CA LEU A 103 2.78 7.96 5.27
C LEU A 103 3.87 6.94 5.62
N PRO A 104 5.00 6.89 4.88
CA PRO A 104 6.05 5.89 5.10
C PRO A 104 6.92 6.16 6.34
N GLY A 105 6.72 7.31 7.01
CA GLY A 105 7.51 7.78 8.15
C GLY A 105 7.46 9.31 8.25
N TYR A 106 8.29 9.92 9.09
CA TYR A 106 8.46 11.38 9.17
C TYR A 106 9.95 11.78 9.32
N PRO A 107 10.39 12.98 8.91
CA PRO A 107 9.56 14.11 8.46
C PRO A 107 8.87 13.86 7.13
N VAL A 108 7.64 14.35 7.01
CA VAL A 108 6.88 14.41 5.74
C VAL A 108 6.31 15.82 5.60
N HIS A 109 6.31 16.32 4.37
CA HIS A 109 5.79 17.63 4.00
C HIS A 109 4.69 17.46 2.96
N LEU A 110 3.47 17.87 3.31
CA LEU A 110 2.30 17.79 2.44
C LEU A 110 1.82 19.19 2.10
N PHE A 111 1.56 19.42 0.83
CA PHE A 111 0.82 20.60 0.38
C PHE A 111 -0.56 20.15 -0.06
N MET A 112 -1.59 20.69 0.57
CA MET A 112 -2.97 20.24 0.43
C MET A 112 -3.88 21.40 0.05
N ASN A 113 -5.02 21.09 -0.55
CA ASN A 113 -6.12 22.06 -0.69
C ASN A 113 -7.05 22.02 0.53
N ALA A 114 -8.00 22.96 0.60
CA ALA A 114 -8.99 23.03 1.68
C ALA A 114 -9.99 21.85 1.72
N LYS A 115 -9.94 20.96 0.72
CA LYS A 115 -10.73 19.72 0.65
C LYS A 115 -9.87 18.49 1.01
N GLU A 116 -8.75 18.69 1.69
CA GLU A 116 -7.84 17.64 2.15
C GLU A 116 -7.16 16.80 1.04
N ASN A 117 -7.18 17.27 -0.21
CA ASN A 117 -6.45 16.58 -1.25
C ASN A 117 -4.97 16.99 -1.20
N ILE A 118 -4.09 16.01 -1.10
CA ILE A 118 -2.65 16.16 -1.26
C ILE A 118 -2.35 16.54 -2.70
N LEU A 119 -1.84 17.75 -2.89
CA LEU A 119 -1.40 18.25 -4.20
C LEU A 119 0.08 17.91 -4.45
N ILE A 120 0.89 17.94 -3.41
CA ILE A 120 2.30 17.51 -3.43
C ILE A 120 2.63 16.82 -2.12
N ARG A 121 3.31 15.67 -2.21
CA ARG A 121 3.89 14.92 -1.10
C ARG A 121 5.41 14.90 -1.22
N LEU A 122 6.12 15.29 -0.16
CA LEU A 122 7.57 15.14 -0.05
C LEU A 122 7.88 14.29 1.18
N ASN A 123 8.57 13.18 0.98
CA ASN A 123 8.96 12.26 2.04
C ASN A 123 10.40 12.53 2.48
N GLY A 124 10.65 12.53 3.79
CA GLY A 124 11.97 12.77 4.36
C GLY A 124 12.40 14.23 4.35
N ALA A 125 13.65 14.47 4.75
CA ALA A 125 14.23 15.81 4.75
C ALA A 125 14.36 16.35 3.32
N GLN A 126 14.08 17.64 3.16
CA GLN A 126 14.09 18.33 1.87
C GLN A 126 15.07 19.50 1.92
N ASP A 127 15.78 19.75 0.83
CA ASP A 127 16.57 20.98 0.72
C ASP A 127 15.66 22.20 0.46
N ARG A 128 16.28 23.38 0.55
CA ARG A 128 15.62 24.67 0.37
C ARG A 128 15.00 24.79 -1.02
N GLU A 129 15.75 24.40 -2.05
CA GLU A 129 15.37 24.53 -3.45
C GLU A 129 14.14 23.67 -3.76
N THR A 130 14.12 22.43 -3.28
CA THR A 130 13.01 21.49 -3.44
C THR A 130 11.75 22.00 -2.71
N MET A 131 11.90 22.49 -1.47
CA MET A 131 10.77 23.07 -0.74
C MET A 131 10.19 24.30 -1.46
N LEU A 132 11.05 25.21 -1.92
CA LEU A 132 10.61 26.43 -2.60
C LEU A 132 9.91 26.13 -3.93
N ALA A 133 10.46 25.20 -4.72
CA ALA A 133 9.85 24.74 -5.96
C ALA A 133 8.48 24.09 -5.69
N SER A 134 8.39 23.27 -4.64
CA SER A 134 7.16 22.58 -4.25
C SER A 134 6.08 23.53 -3.76
N VAL A 135 6.41 24.51 -2.91
CA VAL A 135 5.47 25.55 -2.46
C VAL A 135 4.88 26.30 -3.65
N ARG A 136 5.73 26.73 -4.60
CA ARG A 136 5.29 27.43 -5.81
C ARG A 136 4.40 26.55 -6.68
N ARG A 137 4.81 25.30 -6.90
CA ARG A 137 4.07 24.34 -7.72
C ARG A 137 2.71 24.02 -7.10
N ALA A 138 2.67 23.74 -5.81
CA ALA A 138 1.44 23.46 -5.06
C ALA A 138 0.49 24.66 -5.12
N GLY A 139 1.01 25.88 -5.02
CA GLY A 139 0.21 27.10 -5.17
C GLY A 139 -0.53 27.17 -6.50
N VAL A 140 0.10 26.71 -7.59
CA VAL A 140 -0.56 26.58 -8.90
C VAL A 140 -1.56 25.41 -8.92
N LEU A 141 -1.22 24.29 -8.26
CA LEU A 141 -2.08 23.10 -8.22
C LEU A 141 -3.42 23.33 -7.51
N ILE A 142 -3.50 24.25 -6.55
CA ILE A 142 -4.76 24.58 -5.87
C ILE A 142 -5.85 24.94 -6.89
N ALA A 143 -5.51 25.79 -7.87
CA ALA A 143 -6.46 26.20 -8.91
C ALA A 143 -6.54 25.21 -10.09
N LEU A 144 -5.43 24.54 -10.41
CA LEU A 144 -5.35 23.64 -11.56
C LEU A 144 -6.06 22.30 -11.30
N TYR A 145 -6.01 21.75 -10.08
CA TYR A 145 -6.53 20.41 -9.81
C TYR A 145 -8.03 20.24 -10.14
N PRO A 146 -8.95 21.15 -9.75
CA PRO A 146 -10.35 21.08 -10.19
C PRO A 146 -10.52 21.12 -11.72
N GLN A 147 -9.64 21.83 -12.43
CA GLN A 147 -9.64 21.89 -13.90
C GLN A 147 -9.15 20.58 -14.51
N LEU A 148 -8.17 19.91 -13.88
CA LEU A 148 -7.72 18.59 -14.29
C LEU A 148 -8.85 17.56 -14.15
N GLN A 149 -9.55 17.56 -13.02
CA GLN A 149 -10.70 16.69 -12.80
C GLN A 149 -11.81 16.94 -13.83
N SER A 150 -12.16 18.21 -14.06
CA SER A 150 -13.17 18.59 -15.06
C SER A 150 -12.74 18.21 -16.49
N GLY A 151 -11.47 18.42 -16.82
CA GLY A 151 -10.91 18.06 -18.11
C GLY A 151 -10.84 16.56 -18.35
N PHE A 152 -10.64 15.76 -17.29
CA PHE A 152 -10.69 14.31 -17.36
C PHE A 152 -12.10 13.83 -17.72
N ILE A 153 -13.11 14.32 -16.98
CA ILE A 153 -14.53 14.02 -17.25
C ILE A 153 -14.92 14.44 -18.67
N ALA A 154 -14.44 15.58 -19.14
CA ALA A 154 -14.71 16.08 -20.49
C ALA A 154 -13.87 15.40 -21.59
N GLY A 155 -12.91 14.53 -21.24
CA GLY A 155 -12.01 13.89 -22.21
C GLY A 155 -10.98 14.83 -22.85
N THR A 156 -10.80 16.05 -22.32
CA THR A 156 -10.00 17.12 -22.94
C THR A 156 -8.55 17.20 -22.45
N LEU A 157 -8.15 16.37 -21.48
CA LEU A 157 -6.79 16.42 -20.93
C LEU A 157 -5.70 16.15 -21.98
N SER A 158 -4.63 16.94 -21.90
CA SER A 158 -3.36 16.69 -22.57
C SER A 158 -2.54 15.65 -21.80
N MET A 159 -1.48 15.11 -22.41
CA MET A 159 -0.58 14.15 -21.75
C MET A 159 0.00 14.70 -20.44
N LYS A 160 0.40 15.97 -20.42
CA LYS A 160 0.83 16.65 -19.19
C LYS A 160 -0.29 16.72 -18.15
N GLY A 161 -1.52 17.01 -18.58
CA GLY A 161 -2.69 17.03 -17.70
C GLY A 161 -2.96 15.67 -17.05
N PHE A 162 -2.86 14.58 -17.82
CA PHE A 162 -2.96 13.22 -17.29
C PHE A 162 -1.86 12.91 -16.28
N ASN A 163 -0.60 13.26 -16.58
CA ASN A 163 0.50 13.03 -15.64
C ASN A 163 0.27 13.74 -14.30
N GLU A 164 -0.17 14.99 -14.34
CA GLU A 164 -0.46 15.78 -13.14
C GLU A 164 -1.63 15.20 -12.35
N LEU A 165 -2.70 14.79 -13.05
CA LEU A 165 -3.85 14.18 -12.41
C LEU A 165 -3.49 12.83 -11.78
N LEU A 166 -2.80 11.95 -12.51
CA LEU A 166 -2.36 10.64 -12.02
C LEU A 166 -1.47 10.77 -10.78
N GLN A 167 -0.57 11.76 -10.74
CA GLN A 167 0.26 12.01 -9.57
C GLN A 167 -0.59 12.35 -8.35
N ILE A 168 -1.50 13.31 -8.48
CA ILE A 168 -2.37 13.73 -7.38
C ILE A 168 -3.29 12.59 -6.93
N GLU A 169 -3.95 11.92 -7.88
CA GLU A 169 -4.93 10.87 -7.56
C GLU A 169 -4.25 9.64 -6.94
N THR A 170 -3.05 9.27 -7.39
CA THR A 170 -2.29 8.17 -6.77
C THR A 170 -1.85 8.52 -5.36
N ASP A 171 -1.43 9.77 -5.09
CA ASP A 171 -1.02 10.20 -3.75
C ASP A 171 -2.18 10.31 -2.76
N ASN A 172 -3.42 10.50 -3.24
CA ASN A 172 -4.62 10.59 -2.40
C ASN A 172 -5.34 9.25 -2.23
N ASN A 173 -5.50 8.50 -3.32
CA ASN A 173 -6.39 7.35 -3.41
C ASN A 173 -5.66 6.02 -3.63
N GLY A 174 -4.36 6.07 -3.92
CA GLY A 174 -3.55 4.91 -4.25
C GLY A 174 -3.69 4.47 -5.72
N ILE A 175 -2.85 3.50 -6.10
CA ILE A 175 -2.72 3.02 -7.49
C ILE A 175 -4.05 2.43 -7.98
N GLU A 176 -4.71 1.57 -7.20
CA GLU A 176 -5.87 0.85 -7.69
C GLU A 176 -7.10 1.74 -7.90
N ALA A 177 -7.37 2.67 -7.00
CA ALA A 177 -8.45 3.64 -7.18
C ALA A 177 -8.19 4.58 -8.37
N SER A 178 -6.92 4.83 -8.70
CA SER A 178 -6.50 5.70 -9.80
C SER A 178 -6.42 5.00 -11.16
N ARG A 179 -6.60 3.66 -11.21
CA ARG A 179 -6.46 2.86 -12.42
C ARG A 179 -7.35 3.31 -13.59
N PRO A 180 -8.62 3.70 -13.39
CA PRO A 180 -9.44 4.19 -14.50
C PRO A 180 -8.84 5.41 -15.24
N ILE A 181 -8.11 6.27 -14.52
CA ILE A 181 -7.43 7.42 -15.13
C ILE A 181 -6.26 6.94 -16.00
N PHE A 182 -5.50 5.95 -15.52
CA PHE A 182 -4.40 5.36 -16.26
C PHE A 182 -4.88 4.60 -17.50
N GLU A 183 -6.00 3.87 -17.40
CA GLU A 183 -6.58 3.17 -18.55
C GLU A 183 -7.03 4.13 -19.65
N GLU A 184 -7.67 5.25 -19.30
CA GLU A 184 -7.99 6.31 -20.27
C GLU A 184 -6.72 7.01 -20.81
N PHE A 185 -5.66 7.11 -20.02
CA PHE A 185 -4.36 7.63 -20.47
C PHE A 185 -3.76 6.74 -21.57
N ILE A 186 -3.73 5.42 -21.33
CA ILE A 186 -3.26 4.42 -22.29
C ILE A 186 -4.11 4.44 -23.55
N LYS A 187 -5.44 4.41 -23.41
CA LYS A 187 -6.39 4.45 -24.53
C LYS A 187 -6.21 5.70 -25.40
N LYS A 188 -5.95 6.86 -24.80
CA LYS A 188 -5.84 8.13 -25.53
C LYS A 188 -4.51 8.28 -26.27
N PHE A 189 -3.39 7.86 -25.68
CA PHE A 189 -2.05 8.13 -26.22
C PHE A 189 -1.32 6.92 -26.79
N GLY A 190 -1.69 5.70 -26.38
CA GLY A 190 -1.15 4.45 -26.90
C GLY A 190 0.38 4.45 -26.96
N ASN A 191 0.92 4.14 -28.14
CA ASN A 191 2.37 4.04 -28.38
C ASN A 191 3.15 5.34 -28.10
N GLN A 192 2.49 6.51 -28.07
CA GLN A 192 3.17 7.77 -27.72
C GLN A 192 3.73 7.73 -26.29
N LEU A 193 3.18 6.88 -25.42
CA LEU A 193 3.63 6.72 -24.04
C LEU A 193 4.96 5.99 -23.93
N LEU A 194 5.35 5.23 -24.96
CA LEU A 194 6.61 4.46 -24.95
C LEU A 194 7.85 5.33 -25.18
N THR A 195 7.66 6.56 -25.67
CA THR A 195 8.73 7.55 -25.86
C THR A 195 8.65 8.71 -24.85
N ASP A 196 7.57 8.80 -24.06
CA ASP A 196 7.42 9.77 -22.99
C ASP A 196 7.91 9.18 -21.65
N SER A 197 8.75 9.95 -20.95
CA SER A 197 9.32 9.51 -19.67
C SER A 197 8.27 9.31 -18.58
N ASN A 198 7.19 10.11 -18.56
CA ASN A 198 6.12 9.92 -17.59
C ASN A 198 5.18 8.77 -18.00
N GLY A 199 4.92 8.60 -19.30
CA GLY A 199 4.21 7.46 -19.85
C GLY A 199 4.84 6.14 -19.40
N LEU A 200 6.15 5.99 -19.62
CA LEU A 200 6.91 4.84 -19.15
C LEU A 200 6.86 4.67 -17.64
N ARG A 201 7.05 5.74 -16.87
CA ARG A 201 6.94 5.70 -15.39
C ARG A 201 5.57 5.16 -14.96
N TRP A 202 4.48 5.65 -15.55
CA TRP A 202 3.14 5.20 -15.20
C TRP A 202 2.88 3.76 -15.61
N ILE A 203 3.39 3.33 -16.76
CA ILE A 203 3.34 1.92 -17.18
C ILE A 203 4.06 1.02 -16.16
N SER A 204 5.23 1.43 -15.64
CA SER A 204 5.91 0.69 -14.56
C SER A 204 5.10 0.61 -13.28
N ILE A 205 4.41 1.69 -12.90
CA ILE A 205 3.64 1.75 -11.65
C ILE A 205 2.35 0.92 -11.73
N PHE A 206 1.61 1.04 -12.84
CA PHE A 206 0.28 0.44 -12.96
C PHE A 206 0.28 -0.98 -13.54
N GLY A 207 1.33 -1.34 -14.28
CA GLY A 207 1.37 -2.55 -15.09
C GLY A 207 0.39 -2.51 -16.26
N LEU A 208 0.47 -3.50 -17.14
CA LEU A 208 -0.42 -3.64 -18.29
C LEU A 208 -1.10 -5.01 -18.30
N ASP A 209 -2.27 -5.05 -18.95
CA ASP A 209 -2.93 -6.30 -19.27
C ASP A 209 -2.07 -7.10 -20.26
N LEU A 210 -2.04 -8.42 -20.11
CA LEU A 210 -1.32 -9.31 -21.02
C LEU A 210 -1.79 -9.18 -22.48
N ASN A 211 -3.05 -8.78 -22.70
CA ASN A 211 -3.62 -8.58 -24.02
C ASN A 211 -3.44 -7.15 -24.54
N ASP A 212 -2.83 -6.26 -23.75
CA ASP A 212 -2.55 -4.89 -24.20
C ASP A 212 -1.42 -4.90 -25.26
N PRO A 213 -1.60 -4.26 -26.43
CA PRO A 213 -0.54 -4.17 -27.43
C PRO A 213 0.77 -3.58 -26.91
N LEU A 214 0.70 -2.64 -25.96
CA LEU A 214 1.89 -2.04 -25.34
C LEU A 214 2.65 -3.05 -24.47
N PHE A 215 1.96 -3.99 -23.82
CA PHE A 215 2.62 -5.06 -23.07
C PHE A 215 3.50 -5.87 -24.02
N THR A 216 2.93 -6.30 -25.15
CA THR A 216 3.64 -7.10 -26.17
C THR A 216 4.83 -6.33 -26.75
N GLU A 217 4.63 -5.06 -27.09
CA GLU A 217 5.68 -4.19 -27.62
C GLU A 217 6.86 -4.04 -26.64
N ILE A 218 6.57 -3.81 -25.35
CA ILE A 218 7.59 -3.67 -24.31
C ILE A 218 8.36 -4.98 -24.10
N THR A 219 7.65 -6.11 -24.03
CA THR A 219 8.29 -7.40 -23.74
C THR A 219 9.13 -7.92 -24.91
N ASN A 220 8.66 -7.73 -26.15
CA ASN A 220 9.41 -8.12 -27.35
C ASN A 220 10.69 -7.30 -27.55
N ASN A 221 10.68 -6.06 -27.08
CA ASN A 221 11.81 -5.13 -27.17
C ASN A 221 12.48 -4.89 -25.81
N SER A 222 12.47 -5.89 -24.93
CA SER A 222 12.89 -5.73 -23.52
C SER A 222 14.30 -5.17 -23.33
N SER A 223 15.25 -5.45 -24.23
CA SER A 223 16.61 -4.90 -24.17
C SER A 223 16.64 -3.38 -24.27
N ILE A 224 15.78 -2.80 -25.12
CA ILE A 224 15.64 -1.35 -25.28
C ILE A 224 15.09 -0.75 -23.99
N TYR A 225 13.98 -1.29 -23.48
CA TYR A 225 13.30 -0.72 -22.32
C TYR A 225 14.07 -0.91 -21.01
N LYS A 226 14.79 -2.03 -20.83
CA LYS A 226 15.69 -2.24 -19.69
C LYS A 226 16.84 -1.23 -19.63
N SER A 227 17.23 -0.65 -20.77
CA SER A 227 18.29 0.37 -20.83
C SER A 227 17.81 1.78 -20.49
N GLN A 228 16.49 2.00 -20.44
CA GLN A 228 15.91 3.32 -20.17
C GLN A 228 15.87 3.60 -18.67
N LYS A 229 16.59 4.63 -18.22
CA LYS A 229 16.68 4.99 -16.79
C LYS A 229 15.34 5.28 -16.12
N THR A 230 14.38 5.81 -16.88
CA THR A 230 13.06 6.22 -16.38
C THR A 230 12.05 5.06 -16.34
N PHE A 231 12.37 3.91 -16.95
CA PHE A 231 11.51 2.75 -16.98
C PHE A 231 12.03 1.66 -16.04
N GLN A 232 11.30 1.41 -14.96
CA GLN A 232 11.61 0.31 -14.06
C GLN A 232 10.97 -0.97 -14.63
N PHE A 233 11.75 -1.72 -15.42
CA PHE A 233 11.24 -2.89 -16.15
C PHE A 233 10.75 -4.00 -15.23
N GLU A 234 11.46 -4.27 -14.14
CA GLU A 234 11.05 -5.30 -13.16
C GLU A 234 9.79 -4.87 -12.39
N ASP A 235 9.66 -3.59 -12.03
CA ASP A 235 8.45 -3.05 -11.41
C ASP A 235 7.26 -3.18 -12.37
N PHE A 236 7.45 -2.89 -13.67
CA PHE A 236 6.44 -3.10 -14.70
C PHE A 236 5.95 -4.55 -14.76
N LEU A 237 6.86 -5.53 -14.77
CA LEU A 237 6.47 -6.95 -14.82
C LEU A 237 5.71 -7.36 -13.56
N ASN A 238 6.15 -6.91 -12.39
CA ASN A 238 5.48 -7.21 -11.11
C ASN A 238 4.10 -6.55 -11.02
N ALA A 239 3.98 -5.29 -11.44
CA ALA A 239 2.69 -4.59 -11.51
C ALA A 239 1.74 -5.28 -12.49
N SER A 240 2.25 -5.72 -13.64
CA SER A 240 1.48 -6.50 -14.62
C SER A 240 1.05 -7.86 -14.06
N LEU A 241 1.90 -8.52 -13.27
CA LEU A 241 1.56 -9.79 -12.62
C LEU A 241 0.40 -9.59 -11.64
N ASN A 242 0.51 -8.59 -10.78
CA ASN A 242 -0.53 -8.26 -9.80
C ASN A 242 -1.87 -7.92 -10.49
N LEU A 243 -1.83 -7.11 -11.55
CA LEU A 243 -3.02 -6.75 -12.33
C LEU A 243 -3.69 -7.99 -12.93
N ASN A 244 -2.93 -8.79 -13.71
CA ASN A 244 -3.50 -9.91 -14.44
C ASN A 244 -3.94 -11.03 -13.49
N LEU A 245 -3.21 -11.28 -12.39
CA LEU A 245 -3.61 -12.26 -11.38
C LEU A 245 -4.91 -11.84 -10.68
N ARG A 246 -5.06 -10.55 -10.36
CA ARG A 246 -6.30 -10.05 -9.77
C ARG A 246 -7.49 -10.24 -10.70
N LYS A 247 -7.33 -9.95 -11.99
CA LYS A 247 -8.37 -10.22 -13.00
C LYS A 247 -8.72 -11.71 -13.06
N ALA A 248 -7.69 -12.57 -13.10
CA ALA A 248 -7.86 -14.03 -13.06
C ALA A 248 -8.68 -14.47 -11.84
N VAL A 249 -8.36 -13.97 -10.65
CA VAL A 249 -9.08 -14.28 -9.41
C VAL A 249 -10.51 -13.76 -9.45
N GLN A 250 -10.73 -12.50 -9.85
CA GLN A 250 -12.05 -11.89 -9.95
C GLN A 250 -12.98 -12.68 -10.89
N ASP A 251 -12.44 -13.14 -12.02
CA ASP A 251 -13.18 -13.92 -13.02
C ASP A 251 -13.17 -15.43 -12.72
N SER A 252 -12.45 -15.87 -11.67
CA SER A 252 -12.15 -17.28 -11.40
C SER A 252 -11.65 -18.06 -12.64
N SER A 253 -10.84 -17.39 -13.47
CA SER A 253 -10.49 -17.86 -14.82
C SER A 253 -9.13 -18.56 -14.85
N GLU A 254 -9.14 -19.89 -14.91
CA GLU A 254 -7.92 -20.70 -15.09
C GLU A 254 -7.26 -20.45 -16.44
N LYS A 255 -8.01 -20.00 -17.44
CA LYS A 255 -7.45 -19.58 -18.73
C LYS A 255 -6.57 -18.34 -18.57
N GLN A 256 -7.03 -17.34 -17.82
CA GLN A 256 -6.23 -16.15 -17.52
C GLN A 256 -5.00 -16.52 -16.66
N LEU A 257 -5.17 -17.39 -15.66
CA LEU A 257 -4.04 -17.95 -14.91
C LEU A 257 -3.01 -18.62 -15.84
N SER A 258 -3.45 -19.49 -16.74
CA SER A 258 -2.58 -20.16 -17.69
C SER A 258 -1.80 -19.17 -18.56
N ASN A 259 -2.45 -18.09 -19.02
CA ASN A 259 -1.78 -17.05 -19.79
C ASN A 259 -0.67 -16.36 -18.98
N ILE A 260 -0.90 -16.08 -17.69
CA ILE A 260 0.12 -15.52 -16.78
C ILE A 260 1.32 -16.46 -16.68
N LEU A 261 1.08 -17.75 -16.42
CA LEU A 261 2.14 -18.76 -16.22
C LEU A 261 2.99 -19.01 -17.48
N ILE A 262 2.39 -18.84 -18.66
CA ILE A 262 3.03 -19.08 -19.96
C ILE A 262 3.75 -17.83 -20.45
N HIS A 263 3.16 -16.64 -20.32
CA HIS A 263 3.65 -15.43 -21.00
C HIS A 263 4.34 -14.42 -20.09
N LEU A 264 3.98 -14.36 -18.80
CA LEU A 264 4.52 -13.35 -17.89
C LEU A 264 5.53 -13.91 -16.90
N ILE A 265 5.24 -15.04 -16.25
CA ILE A 265 6.17 -15.63 -15.27
C ILE A 265 7.57 -15.91 -15.85
N PRO A 266 7.72 -16.40 -17.11
CA PRO A 266 9.05 -16.60 -17.69
C PRO A 266 9.87 -15.32 -17.85
N LEU A 267 9.23 -14.14 -17.90
CA LEU A 267 9.92 -12.86 -18.00
C LEU A 267 10.47 -12.38 -16.65
N LEU A 268 9.90 -12.85 -15.54
CA LEU A 268 10.29 -12.52 -14.16
C LEU A 268 11.37 -13.47 -13.61
N ALA A 269 11.38 -14.71 -14.07
CA ALA A 269 12.29 -15.73 -13.57
C ALA A 269 13.71 -15.58 -14.14
N LYS A 270 14.73 -15.73 -13.29
CA LYS A 270 16.15 -15.67 -13.70
C LYS A 270 16.67 -17.03 -14.20
N ASP A 271 16.09 -18.11 -13.70
CA ASP A 271 16.46 -19.47 -14.05
C ASP A 271 15.25 -20.44 -13.99
N SER A 272 15.48 -21.70 -14.35
CA SER A 272 14.43 -22.74 -14.37
C SER A 272 13.89 -23.10 -12.99
N VAL A 273 14.69 -22.94 -11.94
CA VAL A 273 14.30 -23.23 -10.55
C VAL A 273 13.36 -22.13 -10.05
N GLU A 274 13.73 -20.86 -10.26
CA GLU A 274 12.90 -19.71 -9.94
C GLU A 274 11.61 -19.71 -10.77
N LEU A 275 11.68 -20.07 -12.05
CA LEU A 275 10.50 -20.22 -12.92
C LEU A 275 9.48 -21.20 -12.33
N ARG A 276 9.94 -22.39 -11.92
CA ARG A 276 9.06 -23.40 -11.30
C ARG A 276 8.45 -22.87 -10.00
N LYS A 277 9.27 -22.26 -9.13
CA LYS A 277 8.79 -21.70 -7.86
C LYS A 277 7.75 -20.59 -8.06
N LEU A 278 8.01 -19.65 -8.96
CA LEU A 278 7.07 -18.56 -9.25
C LEU A 278 5.76 -19.07 -9.85
N ARG A 279 5.79 -20.08 -10.72
CA ARG A 279 4.57 -20.70 -11.27
C ARG A 279 3.70 -21.30 -10.16
N LEU A 280 4.31 -22.15 -9.31
CA LEU A 280 3.59 -22.83 -8.23
C LEU A 280 3.06 -21.83 -7.20
N LYS A 281 3.86 -20.83 -6.82
CA LYS A 281 3.42 -19.76 -5.92
C LYS A 281 2.23 -18.98 -6.49
N THR A 282 2.26 -18.67 -7.80
CA THR A 282 1.17 -17.94 -8.49
C THR A 282 -0.11 -18.79 -8.55
N GLN A 283 0.01 -20.07 -8.89
CA GLN A 283 -1.12 -21.03 -8.89
C GLN A 283 -1.72 -21.18 -7.49
N LYS A 284 -0.87 -21.34 -6.47
CA LYS A 284 -1.29 -21.50 -5.09
C LYS A 284 -2.09 -20.28 -4.61
N LEU A 285 -1.59 -19.08 -4.89
CA LEU A 285 -2.30 -17.83 -4.55
C LEU A 285 -3.66 -17.74 -5.29
N PHE A 286 -3.69 -18.06 -6.58
CA PHE A 286 -4.94 -18.07 -7.35
C PHE A 286 -5.98 -19.04 -6.75
N TYR A 287 -5.59 -20.29 -6.44
CA TYR A 287 -6.52 -21.26 -5.88
C TYR A 287 -6.94 -20.93 -4.44
N TYR A 288 -6.07 -20.26 -3.69
CA TYR A 288 -6.40 -19.72 -2.38
C TYR A 288 -7.49 -18.64 -2.45
N ASP A 289 -7.36 -17.70 -3.38
CA ASP A 289 -8.31 -16.58 -3.52
C ASP A 289 -9.61 -16.94 -4.26
N THR A 290 -9.58 -17.99 -5.09
CA THR A 290 -10.77 -18.57 -5.75
C THR A 290 -11.44 -19.69 -4.94
N TYR A 291 -11.02 -19.90 -3.68
CA TYR A 291 -11.57 -20.89 -2.76
C TYR A 291 -11.51 -22.36 -3.26
N ASN A 292 -10.52 -22.69 -4.09
CA ASN A 292 -10.31 -24.04 -4.61
C ASN A 292 -9.29 -24.83 -3.76
N ALA A 293 -9.76 -25.35 -2.63
CA ALA A 293 -8.92 -26.02 -1.62
C ALA A 293 -8.20 -27.28 -2.14
N GLU A 294 -8.78 -28.00 -3.10
CA GLU A 294 -8.18 -29.23 -3.66
C GLU A 294 -7.01 -28.89 -4.60
N LYS A 295 -7.21 -27.95 -5.54
CA LYS A 295 -6.12 -27.53 -6.43
C LYS A 295 -5.02 -26.76 -5.68
N PHE A 296 -5.37 -26.04 -4.62
CA PHE A 296 -4.40 -25.48 -3.69
C PHE A 296 -3.49 -26.58 -3.11
N TYR A 297 -4.09 -27.64 -2.56
CA TYR A 297 -3.34 -28.75 -1.97
C TYR A 297 -2.44 -29.45 -2.98
N GLN A 298 -2.95 -29.74 -4.18
CA GLN A 298 -2.16 -30.34 -5.26
C GLN A 298 -0.94 -29.48 -5.61
N THR A 299 -1.14 -28.16 -5.71
CA THR A 299 -0.05 -27.21 -6.00
C THR A 299 0.98 -27.18 -4.86
N LEU A 300 0.54 -27.26 -3.60
CA LEU A 300 1.41 -27.31 -2.43
C LEU A 300 2.30 -28.56 -2.44
N GLU A 301 1.74 -29.72 -2.77
CA GLU A 301 2.50 -30.97 -2.89
C GLU A 301 3.59 -30.87 -3.97
N GLU A 302 3.25 -30.29 -5.12
CA GLU A 302 4.21 -30.08 -6.22
C GLU A 302 5.33 -29.11 -5.88
N GLU A 303 5.03 -28.07 -5.09
CA GLU A 303 5.99 -27.08 -4.59
C GLU A 303 7.03 -27.72 -3.66
N TYR A 304 6.60 -28.65 -2.82
CA TYR A 304 7.48 -29.27 -1.82
C TYR A 304 8.01 -30.65 -2.22
N ALA A 305 7.74 -31.10 -3.45
CA ALA A 305 8.18 -32.41 -3.94
C ALA A 305 9.70 -32.64 -3.79
N ASP A 306 10.51 -31.59 -4.02
CA ASP A 306 11.97 -31.66 -3.95
C ASP A 306 12.56 -31.08 -2.65
N SER A 307 11.71 -30.73 -1.68
CA SER A 307 12.16 -30.17 -0.40
C SER A 307 12.70 -31.26 0.52
N SER A 308 13.65 -30.90 1.39
CA SER A 308 14.05 -31.80 2.48
C SER A 308 12.86 -32.08 3.40
N ALA A 309 12.85 -33.24 4.05
CA ALA A 309 11.76 -33.61 4.97
C ALA A 309 11.56 -32.54 6.07
N GLU A 310 12.65 -31.98 6.61
CA GLU A 310 12.58 -30.93 7.63
C GLU A 310 11.95 -29.63 7.10
N SER A 311 12.35 -29.18 5.90
CA SER A 311 11.76 -27.97 5.28
C SER A 311 10.30 -28.19 4.96
N LYS A 312 9.98 -29.30 4.29
CA LYS A 312 8.62 -29.69 3.89
C LYS A 312 7.68 -29.71 5.09
N ARG A 313 8.11 -30.31 6.21
CA ARG A 313 7.34 -30.33 7.44
C ARG A 313 7.10 -28.93 8.01
N ARG A 314 8.14 -28.09 8.07
CA ARG A 314 8.03 -26.72 8.58
C ARG A 314 7.00 -25.92 7.80
N ASP A 315 7.07 -26.01 6.47
CA ASP A 315 6.19 -25.29 5.55
C ASP A 315 4.74 -25.81 5.63
N TYR A 316 4.53 -27.12 5.82
CA TYR A 316 3.20 -27.66 6.11
C TYR A 316 2.61 -27.15 7.42
N ILE A 317 3.38 -27.14 8.51
CA ILE A 317 2.89 -26.64 9.79
C ILE A 317 2.52 -25.15 9.68
N GLN A 318 3.36 -24.34 9.04
CA GLN A 318 3.06 -22.93 8.81
C GLN A 318 1.79 -22.76 7.97
N THR A 319 1.68 -23.47 6.85
CA THR A 319 0.52 -23.41 5.95
C THR A 319 -0.76 -23.85 6.68
N ALA A 320 -0.70 -24.91 7.48
CA ALA A 320 -1.84 -25.40 8.25
C ALA A 320 -2.33 -24.35 9.27
N ASN A 321 -1.42 -23.70 9.99
CA ASN A 321 -1.76 -22.64 10.94
C ASN A 321 -2.43 -21.46 10.23
N ASP A 322 -1.83 -20.98 9.13
CA ASP A 322 -2.38 -19.88 8.34
C ASP A 322 -3.80 -20.20 7.85
N LEU A 323 -4.03 -21.43 7.36
CA LEU A 323 -5.35 -21.88 6.92
C LEU A 323 -6.37 -21.99 8.07
N MET A 324 -5.97 -22.46 9.24
CA MET A 324 -6.86 -22.54 10.41
C MET A 324 -7.31 -21.16 10.90
N GLU A 325 -6.47 -20.13 10.73
CA GLU A 325 -6.80 -18.75 11.10
C GLU A 325 -7.67 -18.04 10.05
N THR A 326 -7.46 -18.33 8.77
CA THR A 326 -8.02 -17.52 7.66
C THR A 326 -9.07 -18.24 6.81
N ARG A 327 -9.19 -19.57 6.91
CA ARG A 327 -9.99 -20.44 6.03
C ARG A 327 -10.63 -21.61 6.79
N THR A 328 -11.68 -21.34 7.56
CA THR A 328 -12.33 -22.35 8.43
C THR A 328 -13.48 -23.11 7.79
N THR A 329 -13.75 -22.94 6.48
CA THR A 329 -14.83 -23.68 5.81
C THR A 329 -14.47 -25.15 5.61
N LEU A 330 -15.48 -26.01 5.46
CA LEU A 330 -15.29 -27.47 5.41
C LEU A 330 -14.26 -27.96 4.37
N PRO A 331 -14.24 -27.47 3.10
CA PRO A 331 -13.23 -27.89 2.14
C PRO A 331 -11.80 -27.55 2.59
N TRP A 332 -11.60 -26.35 3.14
CA TRP A 332 -10.30 -25.91 3.62
C TRP A 332 -9.88 -26.66 4.89
N ALA A 333 -10.78 -26.86 5.84
CA ALA A 333 -10.52 -27.68 7.02
C ALA A 333 -10.10 -29.11 6.64
N THR A 334 -10.76 -29.72 5.65
CA THR A 334 -10.41 -31.04 5.12
C THR A 334 -9.02 -31.04 4.47
N THR A 335 -8.69 -30.01 3.69
CA THR A 335 -7.34 -29.83 3.15
C THR A 335 -6.30 -29.65 4.25
N THR A 336 -6.59 -28.87 5.30
CA THR A 336 -5.68 -28.69 6.42
C THR A 336 -5.43 -29.99 7.19
N VAL A 337 -6.44 -30.85 7.32
CA VAL A 337 -6.29 -32.21 7.86
C VAL A 337 -5.30 -33.03 7.02
N LYS A 338 -5.38 -32.98 5.69
CA LYS A 338 -4.41 -33.67 4.80
C LYS A 338 -2.99 -33.16 5.06
N ILE A 339 -2.80 -31.84 5.05
CA ILE A 339 -1.49 -31.18 5.27
C ILE A 339 -0.88 -31.59 6.62
N LEU A 340 -1.67 -31.58 7.69
CA LEU A 340 -1.19 -31.93 9.04
C LEU A 340 -0.86 -33.42 9.16
N ARG A 341 -1.60 -34.30 8.47
CA ARG A 341 -1.25 -35.73 8.41
C ARG A 341 0.10 -35.95 7.72
N GLU A 342 0.39 -35.24 6.63
CA GLU A 342 1.71 -35.29 5.97
C GLU A 342 2.83 -34.77 6.90
N ALA A 343 2.59 -33.67 7.62
CA ALA A 343 3.56 -33.15 8.59
C ALA A 343 3.87 -34.12 9.74
N ILE A 344 2.84 -34.81 10.25
CA ILE A 344 2.97 -35.84 11.29
C ILE A 344 3.69 -37.08 10.76
N ALA A 345 3.43 -37.48 9.51
CA ALA A 345 4.10 -38.61 8.87
C ALA A 345 5.62 -38.38 8.75
N ILE A 346 6.06 -37.14 8.55
CA ILE A 346 7.48 -36.78 8.56
C ILE A 346 8.06 -36.82 9.97
N LYS A 347 7.41 -36.14 10.93
CA LYS A 347 7.78 -36.19 12.35
C LYS A 347 6.57 -35.91 13.21
N ASP A 348 6.22 -36.93 13.98
CA ASP A 348 5.16 -36.89 14.97
C ASP A 348 5.61 -36.14 16.22
N ASP A 349 4.79 -35.18 16.65
CA ASP A 349 4.94 -34.51 17.94
C ASP A 349 3.58 -34.03 18.48
N MET A 350 3.59 -33.69 19.77
CA MET A 350 2.40 -33.26 20.51
C MET A 350 1.71 -32.05 19.85
N ASN A 351 2.48 -31.07 19.38
CA ASN A 351 1.93 -29.83 18.83
C ASN A 351 1.26 -30.08 17.48
N ALA A 352 1.87 -30.90 16.62
CA ALA A 352 1.29 -31.29 15.34
C ALA A 352 -0.02 -32.08 15.53
N ARG A 353 -0.09 -32.96 16.53
CA ARG A 353 -1.33 -33.68 16.88
C ARG A 353 -2.42 -32.77 17.43
N ILE A 354 -2.07 -31.78 18.26
CA ILE A 354 -3.02 -30.76 18.74
C ILE A 354 -3.55 -29.93 17.56
N GLY A 355 -2.67 -29.50 16.65
CA GLY A 355 -3.06 -28.80 15.42
C GLY A 355 -4.01 -29.65 14.56
N LEU A 356 -3.70 -30.94 14.35
CA LEU A 356 -4.56 -31.86 13.62
C LEU A 356 -5.93 -32.02 14.28
N ALA A 357 -6.00 -32.08 15.61
CA ALA A 357 -7.28 -32.11 16.31
C ALA A 357 -8.12 -30.84 16.08
N GLY A 358 -7.48 -29.67 16.06
CA GLY A 358 -8.14 -28.42 15.71
C GLY A 358 -8.71 -28.45 14.28
N ALA A 359 -7.91 -28.87 13.31
CA ALA A 359 -8.35 -29.00 11.92
C ALA A 359 -9.48 -30.03 11.75
N LEU A 360 -9.40 -31.19 12.41
CA LEU A 360 -10.46 -32.21 12.40
C LEU A 360 -11.76 -31.69 13.04
N THR A 361 -11.67 -30.85 14.07
CA THR A 361 -12.84 -30.20 14.69
C THR A 361 -13.53 -29.26 13.69
N LEU A 362 -12.76 -28.45 12.96
CA LEU A 362 -13.28 -27.59 11.89
C LEU A 362 -13.88 -28.42 10.74
N ALA A 363 -13.30 -29.58 10.44
CA ALA A 363 -13.80 -30.53 9.45
C ALA A 363 -15.01 -31.37 9.94
N LYS A 364 -15.48 -31.14 11.18
CA LYS A 364 -16.57 -31.87 11.84
C LYS A 364 -16.28 -33.37 12.06
N GLU A 365 -15.01 -33.76 12.07
CA GLU A 365 -14.52 -35.11 12.37
C GLU A 365 -14.18 -35.27 13.87
N TYR A 366 -15.17 -35.02 14.73
CA TYR A 366 -14.96 -34.85 16.19
C TYR A 366 -14.34 -36.06 16.89
N ASP A 367 -14.72 -37.29 16.53
CA ASP A 367 -14.16 -38.49 17.15
C ASP A 367 -12.68 -38.65 16.83
N GLN A 368 -12.28 -38.35 15.59
CA GLN A 368 -10.87 -38.35 15.22
C GLN A 368 -10.13 -37.20 15.91
N ALA A 369 -10.73 -36.03 16.07
CA ALA A 369 -10.12 -34.92 16.81
C ALA A 369 -9.79 -35.33 18.25
N VAL A 370 -10.76 -35.96 18.95
CA VAL A 370 -10.55 -36.49 20.30
C VAL A 370 -9.49 -37.59 20.34
N GLN A 371 -9.44 -38.46 19.33
CA GLN A 371 -8.38 -39.46 19.20
C GLN A 371 -7.00 -38.80 19.11
N GLN A 372 -6.83 -37.75 18.30
CA GLN A 372 -5.55 -37.05 18.18
C GLN A 372 -5.14 -36.33 19.47
N LEU A 373 -6.09 -35.73 20.20
CA LEU A 373 -5.81 -35.13 21.51
C LEU A 373 -5.38 -36.18 22.54
N ASN A 374 -6.02 -37.36 22.56
CA ASN A 374 -5.61 -38.46 23.42
C ASN A 374 -4.18 -38.95 23.10
N LEU A 375 -3.81 -39.00 21.83
CA LEU A 375 -2.44 -39.34 21.42
C LEU A 375 -1.46 -38.25 21.86
N ALA A 376 -1.77 -36.97 21.64
CA ALA A 376 -0.96 -35.85 22.11
C ALA A 376 -0.75 -35.87 23.64
N ARG A 377 -1.81 -36.19 24.39
CA ARG A 377 -1.78 -36.32 25.86
C ARG A 377 -0.80 -37.39 26.34
N GLN A 378 -0.64 -38.49 25.58
CA GLN A 378 0.30 -39.57 25.89
C GLN A 378 1.76 -39.17 25.64
N MET A 379 2.02 -38.11 24.86
CA MET A 379 3.37 -37.64 24.52
C MET A 379 3.99 -36.73 25.59
N THR A 380 3.25 -36.39 26.64
CA THR A 380 3.74 -35.57 27.76
C THR A 380 3.42 -36.21 29.12
N ASN A 381 4.33 -36.02 30.08
CA ASN A 381 4.13 -36.37 31.49
C ASN A 381 3.86 -35.14 32.37
N ASP A 382 3.89 -33.95 31.78
CA ASP A 382 3.61 -32.71 32.49
C ASP A 382 2.12 -32.61 32.82
N SER A 383 1.80 -32.45 34.11
CA SER A 383 0.42 -32.42 34.60
C SER A 383 -0.37 -31.22 34.07
N PHE A 384 0.29 -30.08 33.87
CA PHE A 384 -0.35 -28.88 33.36
C PHE A 384 -0.75 -29.07 31.90
N PHE A 385 0.17 -29.56 31.04
CA PHE A 385 -0.16 -29.82 29.64
C PHE A 385 -1.23 -30.91 29.47
N ARG A 386 -1.24 -31.95 30.32
CA ARG A 386 -2.31 -32.96 30.30
C ARG A 386 -3.68 -32.35 30.61
N ALA A 387 -3.76 -31.47 31.61
CA ALA A 387 -5.00 -30.80 31.96
C ALA A 387 -5.50 -29.88 30.83
N GLU A 388 -4.60 -29.15 30.16
CA GLU A 388 -4.96 -28.35 28.99
C GLU A 388 -5.54 -29.20 27.84
N ILE A 389 -4.93 -30.36 27.55
CA ILE A 389 -5.43 -31.27 26.52
C ILE A 389 -6.78 -31.88 26.92
N ASP A 390 -6.96 -32.24 28.20
CA ASP A 390 -8.24 -32.74 28.72
C ASP A 390 -9.35 -31.67 28.57
N ASN A 391 -9.04 -30.40 28.81
CA ASN A 391 -9.94 -29.27 28.56
C ASN A 391 -10.27 -29.13 27.06
N MET A 392 -9.31 -29.30 26.15
CA MET A 392 -9.55 -29.29 24.71
C MET A 392 -10.50 -30.42 24.28
N ILE A 393 -10.33 -31.63 24.82
CA ILE A 393 -11.23 -32.77 24.53
C ILE A 393 -12.67 -32.43 24.92
N GLN A 394 -12.87 -31.84 26.10
CA GLN A 394 -14.20 -31.40 26.54
C GLN A 394 -14.81 -30.37 25.60
N ARG A 395 -14.02 -29.37 25.16
CA ARG A 395 -14.48 -28.34 24.20
C ARG A 395 -14.91 -28.97 22.87
N VAL A 396 -14.14 -29.92 22.32
CA VAL A 396 -14.51 -30.61 21.08
C VAL A 396 -15.86 -31.34 21.24
N ARG A 397 -16.07 -32.03 22.35
CA ARG A 397 -17.34 -32.72 22.63
C ARG A 397 -18.52 -31.75 22.80
N GLN A 398 -18.30 -30.58 23.41
CA GLN A 398 -19.32 -29.54 23.50
C GLN A 398 -19.71 -29.00 22.12
N ILE A 399 -18.74 -28.71 21.26
CA ILE A 399 -18.97 -28.25 19.88
C ILE A 399 -19.74 -29.32 19.09
N GLN A 400 -19.38 -30.61 19.23
CA GLN A 400 -20.09 -31.71 18.60
C GLN A 400 -21.57 -31.74 18.99
N LEU A 401 -21.89 -31.60 20.28
CA LEU A 401 -23.26 -31.59 20.77
C LEU A 401 -24.07 -30.40 20.25
N GLN A 402 -23.45 -29.21 20.19
CA GLN A 402 -24.08 -28.00 19.66
C GLN A 402 -24.42 -28.12 18.17
N ASN A 403 -23.57 -28.78 17.39
CA ASN A 403 -23.77 -28.96 15.94
C ASN A 403 -24.73 -30.11 15.57
N GLN A 404 -25.25 -30.85 16.57
CA GLN A 404 -26.28 -31.89 16.39
C GLN A 404 -27.70 -31.38 16.68
N GLN A 405 -27.84 -30.17 17.23
CA GLN A 405 -29.10 -29.44 17.42
C GLN A 405 -29.34 -28.51 16.23
#